data_AF-A0A1V5MEQ2-F1
#
_entry.id   AF-A0A1V5MEQ2-F1
#
_cell.length_a   1.000
_cell.length_b   1.000
_cell.length_c   1.000
_cell.angle_alpha   90.00
_cell.angle_beta   90.00
_cell.angle_gamma   90.00
#
_symmetry.space_group_name_H-M   'P 1'
#
loop_
_entity.id
_entity.type
_entity.pdbx_description
1 polymer ?
#
loop_
_entity_poly.entity_id
_entity_poly.type
_entity_poly.pdbx_seq_one_letter_code
_entity_poly.pdbx_strand_id
1 'polypeptide(L)' 'MALPYATMRLKQGVGRLIRTSRDRGIVAILDNRLTKKYYGRRILECLPPMKIIRCLPSAGSGAMQDFLDLGMDYRGN' A
#
# COMPACT_ATOMS: atom_id res chain seq x y z
N MET A 1 2.70 -22.89 -7.22
CA MET A 1 1.89 -22.04 -8.14
C MET A 1 0.96 -21.04 -7.40
N ALA A 2 1.36 -20.44 -6.26
CA ALA A 2 0.48 -19.52 -5.51
C ALA A 2 0.76 -18.02 -5.73
N LEU A 3 1.94 -17.67 -6.25
CA LEU A 3 2.40 -16.29 -6.36
C LEU A 3 1.58 -15.42 -7.34
N PRO A 4 1.24 -15.88 -8.56
CA PRO A 4 0.44 -15.06 -9.48
C PRO A 4 -0.96 -14.76 -8.94
N TYR A 5 -1.55 -15.73 -8.23
CA TYR A 5 -2.87 -15.61 -7.63
C TYR A 5 -2.91 -14.56 -6.51
N ALA A 6 -1.90 -14.57 -5.62
CA ALA A 6 -1.78 -13.56 -4.56
C ALA A 6 -1.62 -12.14 -5.14
N THR A 7 -0.77 -11.98 -6.16
CA THR A 7 -0.57 -10.68 -6.84
C THR A 7 -1.86 -10.19 -7.49
N MET A 8 -2.60 -11.07 -8.18
CA MET A 8 -3.86 -10.72 -8.85
C MET A 8 -4.92 -10.28 -7.84
N ARG A 9 -5.08 -11.01 -6.72
CA ARG A 9 -6.05 -10.60 -5.68
C ARG A 9 -5.65 -9.29 -5.02
N LEU A 10 -4.36 -9.06 -4.80
CA LEU A 10 -3.87 -7.81 -4.24
C LEU A 10 -4.16 -6.64 -5.17
N LYS A 11 -3.88 -6.77 -6.48
CA LYS A 11 -4.26 -5.78 -7.50
C LYS A 11 -5.76 -5.46 -7.47
N GLN A 12 -6.61 -6.49 -7.45
CA GLN A 12 -8.06 -6.31 -7.40
C GLN A 12 -8.53 -5.64 -6.10
N GLY A 13 -7.89 -5.96 -4.97
CA GLY A 13 -8.14 -5.29 -3.69
C GLY A 13 -7.77 -3.80 -3.73
N VAL A 14 -6.59 -3.47 -4.28
CA VAL A 14 -6.15 -2.07 -4.44
C VAL A 14 -7.05 -1.30 -5.40
N GLY A 15 -7.51 -1.91 -6.49
CA GLY A 15 -8.45 -1.29 -7.43
C GLY A 15 -9.84 -0.99 -6.84
N ARG A 16 -10.19 -1.57 -5.69
CA ARG A 16 -11.41 -1.19 -4.95
C ARG A 16 -11.22 0.07 -4.10
N LEU A 17 -9.97 0.41 -3.76
CA LEU A 17 -9.63 1.61 -3.00
C LEU A 17 -9.51 2.85 -3.88
N ILE A 18 -9.03 2.68 -5.13
CA ILE A 18 -8.85 3.76 -6.10
C ILE A 18 -9.89 3.59 -7.22
N ARG A 19 -11.10 4.11 -7.04
CA ARG A 19 -12.19 4.08 -8.05
C ARG A 19 -12.24 5.37 -8.87
N THR A 20 -11.74 6.48 -8.31
CA THR A 20 -11.65 7.78 -8.98
C THR A 20 -10.31 8.45 -8.70
N SER A 21 -9.88 9.39 -9.55
CA SER A 21 -8.62 10.13 -9.39
C SER A 21 -8.54 11.00 -8.12
N ARG A 22 -9.66 11.16 -7.41
CA ARG A 22 -9.73 11.91 -6.14
C ARG A 22 -9.78 10.98 -4.92
N ASP A 23 -9.89 9.68 -5.11
CA ASP A 23 -9.93 8.72 -4.02
C ASP A 23 -8.56 8.66 -3.33
N ARG A 24 -8.59 8.64 -2.00
CA ARG A 24 -7.40 8.62 -1.15
C ARG A 24 -7.54 7.50 -0.14
N GLY A 25 -6.43 6.90 0.24
CA GLY A 25 -6.47 5.80 1.18
C GLY A 25 -5.15 5.10 1.37
N ILE A 26 -5.14 4.24 2.39
CA ILE A 26 -3.96 3.50 2.82
C ILE A 26 -4.23 2.02 2.63
N VAL A 27 -3.30 1.32 1.97
CA VAL A 27 -3.32 -0.13 1.86
C VAL A 27 -2.37 -0.71 2.91
N ALA A 28 -2.94 -1.25 3.98
CA ALA A 28 -2.16 -1.98 4.99
C ALA A 28 -2.04 -3.45 4.60
N ILE A 29 -0.81 -3.93 4.38
CA ILE A 29 -0.56 -5.35 4.11
C ILE A 29 0.17 -5.99 5.29
N LEU A 30 -0.54 -6.84 6.03
CA LEU A 30 -0.04 -7.50 7.24
C LEU A 30 0.61 -8.86 6.92
N ASP A 31 1.36 -8.95 5.82
CA ASP A 31 2.03 -10.17 5.39
C ASP A 31 3.55 -9.99 5.32
N ASN A 32 4.25 -10.56 6.29
CA ASN A 32 5.71 -10.52 6.38
C ASN A 32 6.44 -11.14 5.17
N ARG A 33 5.77 -11.99 4.38
CA ARG A 33 6.36 -12.60 3.17
C ARG A 33 6.71 -11.56 2.11
N LEU A 34 6.00 -10.42 2.08
CA LEU A 34 6.31 -9.33 1.16
C LEU A 34 7.68 -8.69 1.40
N THR A 35 8.18 -8.77 2.64
CA THR A 35 9.50 -8.22 2.99
C THR A 35 10.56 -9.31 3.05
N LYS A 36 10.19 -10.52 3.52
CA LYS A 36 11.15 -11.61 3.76
C LYS A 36 11.43 -12.51 2.56
N LYS A 37 10.56 -12.54 1.55
CA LYS A 37 10.71 -13.43 0.38
C LYS A 37 11.13 -12.65 -0.86
N TYR A 38 11.99 -13.27 -1.68
CA TYR A 38 12.52 -12.69 -2.91
C TYR A 38 11.42 -12.18 -3.86
N TYR A 39 10.26 -12.86 -3.88
CA TYR A 39 9.15 -12.50 -4.74
C TYR A 39 8.35 -11.30 -4.25
N GLY A 40 8.50 -10.87 -2.99
CA GLY A 40 7.73 -9.77 -2.43
C GLY A 40 7.93 -8.46 -3.17
N ARG A 41 9.16 -8.20 -3.63
CA ARG A 41 9.49 -7.07 -4.50
C ARG A 41 8.69 -7.10 -5.82
N ARG A 42 8.59 -8.26 -6.46
CA ARG A 42 7.81 -8.43 -7.71
C ARG A 42 6.33 -8.18 -7.51
N ILE A 43 5.78 -8.49 -6.33
CA ILE A 43 4.38 -8.18 -6.00
C ILE A 43 4.19 -6.68 -5.87
N LEU A 44 5.11 -5.98 -5.19
CA LEU A 44 5.05 -4.52 -5.01
C LEU A 44 5.20 -3.76 -6.33
N GLU A 45 6.10 -4.21 -7.21
CA GLU A 45 6.29 -3.67 -8.57
C GLU A 45 5.05 -3.87 -9.47
N CYS A 46 4.19 -4.81 -9.11
CA CYS A 46 2.94 -5.05 -9.82
C CYS A 46 1.81 -4.09 -9.38
N LEU A 47 1.95 -3.37 -8.26
CA LEU A 47 0.93 -2.44 -7.79
C LEU A 47 1.04 -1.09 -8.51
N PRO A 48 -0.05 -0.29 -8.54
CA PRO A 48 0.03 1.11 -8.96
C PRO A 48 1.13 1.86 -8.21
N PRO A 49 1.74 2.91 -8.80
CA PRO A 49 2.76 3.70 -8.13
C PRO A 49 2.20 4.29 -6.84
N MET A 50 2.78 3.89 -5.70
CA MET A 50 2.34 4.29 -4.37
C MET A 50 3.54 4.36 -3.43
N LYS A 51 3.47 5.24 -2.44
CA LYS A 51 4.50 5.36 -1.41
C LYS A 51 4.43 4.16 -0.46
N ILE A 52 5.52 3.41 -0.36
CA ILE A 52 5.59 2.21 0.49
C ILE A 52 6.17 2.60 1.85
N ILE A 53 5.44 2.28 2.91
CA ILE A 53 5.84 2.55 4.29
C ILE A 53 5.94 1.21 5.02
N ARG A 54 7.13 0.90 5.56
CA ARG A 54 7.43 -0.39 6.20
C ARG A 54 7.30 -0.39 7.71
N CYS A 55 7.32 0.80 8.30
CA CYS A 55 7.19 1.01 9.74
C CYS A 55 6.10 2.07 9.95
N LEU A 56 5.10 1.73 10.76
CA LEU A 56 4.12 2.72 11.19
C LEU A 56 4.77 3.64 12.22
N PRO A 57 4.42 4.94 12.23
CA PRO A 57 4.79 5.84 13.31
C PRO A 57 4.31 5.28 14.66
N SER A 58 5.00 5.66 15.75
CA SER A 58 4.55 5.30 17.09
C SER A 58 3.17 5.88 17.36
N ALA A 59 2.30 5.07 17.97
CA ALA A 59 0.96 5.49 18.34
C ALA A 59 1.03 6.71 19.29
N GLY A 60 0.29 7.76 18.96
CA GLY A 60 0.24 9.01 19.76
C GLY A 60 1.29 10.07 19.40
N SER A 61 2.14 9.84 18.39
CA SER A 61 3.02 10.88 17.85
C SER A 61 2.31 11.73 16.79
N GLY A 62 2.70 13.00 16.64
CA GLY A 62 2.26 13.85 15.52
C GLY A 62 2.55 13.20 14.15
N ALA A 63 3.62 12.39 14.08
CA ALA A 63 3.96 11.62 12.89
C ALA A 63 2.89 10.60 12.45
N MET A 64 2.02 10.12 13.35
CA MET A 64 0.87 9.29 12.98
C MET A 64 -0.19 10.11 12.25
N GLN A 65 -0.44 11.34 12.71
CA GLN A 65 -1.34 12.25 12.01
C GLN A 65 -0.77 12.61 10.62
N ASP A 66 0.52 12.93 10.55
CA ASP A 66 1.21 13.21 9.28
C ASP A 66 1.15 12.02 8.30
N PHE A 67 1.22 10.78 8.83
CA PHE A 67 1.10 9.57 8.03
C PHE A 67 -0.32 9.38 7.47
N LEU A 68 -1.34 9.64 8.29
CA LEU A 68 -2.74 9.59 7.85
C LEU A 68 -3.01 10.69 6.81
N ASP A 69 -2.48 11.88 7.05
CA ASP A 69 -2.62 13.03 6.16
C ASP A 69 -1.90 12.77 4.82
N LEU A 70 -0.72 12.14 4.82
CA LEU A 70 -0.03 11.72 3.61
C LEU A 70 -0.84 10.69 2.80
N GLY A 71 -1.47 9.71 3.46
CA GLY A 71 -2.39 8.78 2.80
C GLY A 71 -3.64 9.46 2.24
N MET A 72 -3.93 10.65 2.75
CA MET A 72 -5.02 11.53 2.37
C MET A 72 -4.55 12.73 1.53
N ASP A 73 -3.29 12.83 1.08
CA ASP A 73 -2.82 14.00 0.32
C ASP A 73 -2.20 13.56 -1.01
N TYR A 74 -3.08 13.30 -1.98
CA TYR A 74 -2.76 13.34 -3.39
C TYR A 74 -3.29 14.66 -3.94
N ARG A 75 -2.70 15.79 -3.52
CA ARG A 75 -2.87 17.06 -4.23
C ARG A 75 -2.25 16.89 -5.61
N GLY A 76 -3.09 16.49 -6.55
CA GLY A 76 -2.77 16.45 -7.97
C GLY A 76 -2.22 17.81 -8.39
N ASN A 77 -1.04 17.75 -9.00
CA ASN A 77 -0.68 18.72 -10.02
C ASN A 77 -1.36 18.28 -11.32
#